data_AF-A0A2E3PBE5-F1
#
_entry.id   AF-A0A2E3PBE5-F1
#
_cell.length_a   1.000
_cell.length_b   1.000
_cell.length_c   1.000
_cell.angle_alpha   90.00
_cell.angle_beta   90.00
_cell.angle_gamma   90.00
#
_symmetry.space_group_name_H-M   'P 1'
#
loop_
_entity.id
_entity.type
_entity.pdbx_description
1 polymer ?
#
loop_
_entity_poly.entity_id
_entity_poly.type
_entity_poly.pdbx_seq_one_letter_code
_entity_poly.pdbx_strand_id
1 'polypeptide(L)'
;MAPASSVPADAPTDPLQTQTDPVGPPSPSTQLASAQTPGPQTFGPQTLDQGPDSTPSPVPSGDACFDLWYRRSAIFQGYGYCFQTAKAQQYFDTSACTTRAPQLSAADTSRVDSIRAQERADGC
;
A
#
# COMPACT_ATOMS: atom_id res chain seq x y z
N MET A 1 62.04 42.91 -0.72
CA MET A 1 62.47 42.37 -2.02
C MET A 1 61.59 41.16 -2.31
N ALA A 2 60.80 41.21 -3.39
CA ALA A 2 60.07 40.05 -3.91
C ALA A 2 61.06 39.08 -4.60
N PRO A 3 60.70 37.81 -4.86
CA PRO A 3 59.95 37.52 -6.08
C PRO A 3 58.81 36.49 -5.99
N ALA A 4 57.97 36.59 -7.02
CA ALA A 4 56.75 35.87 -7.36
C ALA A 4 56.97 34.45 -7.93
N SER A 5 55.87 33.67 -8.01
CA SER A 5 55.36 32.85 -9.16
C SER A 5 54.59 31.63 -8.62
N SER A 6 53.26 31.52 -8.81
CA SER A 6 52.50 30.95 -9.96
C SER A 6 52.60 29.40 -10.02
N VAL A 7 51.56 28.57 -10.22
CA VAL A 7 50.35 28.61 -11.08
C VAL A 7 49.29 27.52 -10.62
N PRO A 8 48.15 27.20 -11.31
CA PRO A 8 46.79 27.13 -10.70
C PRO A 8 46.05 25.78 -10.92
N ALA A 9 44.73 25.70 -10.62
CA ALA A 9 43.65 25.24 -11.52
C ALA A 9 42.38 24.75 -10.79
N ASP A 10 41.25 25.33 -11.21
CA ASP A 10 39.96 24.67 -11.50
C ASP A 10 39.14 23.99 -10.37
N ALA A 11 38.02 24.62 -10.00
CA ALA A 11 36.70 24.05 -10.28
C ALA A 11 35.57 25.06 -10.00
N PRO A 12 34.63 25.26 -10.95
CA PRO A 12 33.47 26.13 -10.80
C PRO A 12 32.25 25.42 -10.16
N THR A 13 31.43 26.22 -9.48
CA THR A 13 29.94 26.25 -9.58
C THR A 13 29.18 24.93 -9.35
N ASP A 14 28.58 24.78 -8.16
CA ASP A 14 27.29 24.07 -8.03
C ASP A 14 26.27 24.94 -7.30
N PRO A 15 25.39 25.64 -8.04
CA PRO A 15 24.18 26.20 -7.52
C PRO A 15 23.09 25.13 -7.66
N LEU A 16 22.48 24.79 -6.53
CA LEU A 16 21.03 24.65 -6.45
C LEU A 16 20.42 23.67 -7.48
N GLN A 17 20.55 22.37 -7.24
CA GLN A 17 19.58 21.39 -7.75
C GLN A 17 18.88 20.73 -6.57
N THR A 18 17.93 21.49 -6.00
CA THR A 18 16.82 20.94 -5.22
C THR A 18 16.02 20.03 -6.14
N GLN A 19 16.33 18.74 -6.12
CA GLN A 19 15.56 17.73 -6.84
C GLN A 19 14.28 17.44 -6.04
N THR A 20 13.30 18.32 -6.17
CA THR A 20 11.91 18.03 -5.87
C THR A 20 11.34 17.20 -7.01
N ASP A 21 11.41 15.88 -6.89
CA ASP A 21 10.59 14.97 -7.69
C ASP A 21 9.16 14.96 -7.16
N PRO A 22 8.14 15.32 -7.96
CA PRO A 22 6.78 14.90 -7.69
C PRO A 22 6.65 13.43 -8.11
N VAL A 23 6.69 12.51 -7.14
CA VAL A 23 6.09 11.17 -7.33
C VAL A 23 4.58 11.35 -7.39
N GLY A 24 4.10 11.81 -8.54
CA GLY A 24 2.69 11.71 -8.90
C GLY A 24 2.36 10.25 -9.16
N PRO A 25 1.18 9.75 -8.74
CA PRO A 25 0.75 8.41 -9.08
C PRO A 25 0.63 8.28 -10.61
N PRO A 26 0.87 7.09 -11.20
CA PRO A 26 0.50 6.87 -12.59
C PRO A 26 -1.00 7.14 -12.74
N SER A 27 -1.34 7.96 -13.74
CA SER A 27 -2.73 8.18 -14.15
C SER A 27 -3.43 6.84 -14.38
N PRO A 28 -4.70 6.67 -13.98
CA PRO A 28 -5.47 5.51 -14.40
C PRO A 28 -5.64 5.64 -15.92
N SER A 29 -4.85 4.88 -16.66
CA SER A 29 -5.13 4.67 -18.08
C SER A 29 -6.54 4.10 -18.16
N THR A 30 -7.41 4.85 -18.84
CA THR A 30 -8.75 4.48 -19.25
C THR A 30 -8.70 3.14 -19.98
N GLN A 31 -8.68 2.04 -19.25
CA GLN A 31 -9.06 0.75 -19.81
C GLN A 31 -10.58 0.81 -19.89
N LEU A 32 -11.09 1.10 -21.10
CA LEU A 32 -12.45 0.75 -21.44
C LEU A 32 -12.62 -0.74 -21.12
N ALA A 33 -13.26 -1.03 -20.00
CA ALA A 33 -13.70 -2.37 -19.68
C ALA A 33 -14.73 -2.75 -20.74
N SER A 34 -14.30 -3.55 -21.71
CA SER A 34 -15.19 -4.29 -22.59
C SER A 34 -16.23 -4.97 -21.70
N ALA A 35 -17.50 -4.63 -21.93
CA ALA A 35 -18.64 -5.23 -21.25
C ALA A 35 -18.61 -6.75 -21.49
N GLN A 36 -18.00 -7.48 -20.55
CA GLN A 36 -18.13 -8.92 -20.48
C GLN A 36 -19.51 -9.19 -19.89
N THR A 37 -20.48 -9.39 -20.78
CA THR A 37 -21.76 -9.99 -20.42
C THR A 37 -21.46 -11.35 -19.79
N PRO A 38 -21.73 -11.58 -18.49
CA PRO A 38 -21.62 -12.92 -17.94
C PRO A 38 -22.73 -13.75 -18.59
N GLY A 39 -22.35 -14.76 -19.37
CA GLY A 39 -23.30 -15.79 -19.80
C GLY A 39 -23.92 -16.49 -18.58
N PRO A 40 -25.06 -17.18 -18.74
CA PRO A 40 -25.68 -17.89 -17.63
C PRO A 40 -24.77 -19.05 -17.20
N GLN A 41 -24.07 -18.86 -16.07
CA GLN A 41 -23.24 -19.88 -15.46
C GLN A 41 -24.16 -21.00 -14.96
N THR A 42 -24.18 -22.13 -15.65
CA THR A 42 -24.84 -23.35 -15.15
C THR A 42 -23.95 -23.93 -14.05
N PHE A 43 -24.34 -23.73 -12.79
CA PHE A 43 -23.65 -24.30 -11.64
C PHE A 43 -23.89 -25.82 -11.59
N GLY A 44 -22.98 -26.60 -12.16
CA GLY A 44 -22.90 -28.04 -11.93
C GLY A 44 -22.51 -28.35 -10.48
N PRO A 45 -22.81 -29.56 -9.96
CA PRO A 45 -22.40 -29.95 -8.61
C PRO A 45 -20.88 -30.02 -8.55
N GLN A 46 -20.28 -29.20 -7.68
CA GLN A 46 -18.83 -29.16 -7.53
C GLN A 46 -18.39 -30.39 -6.75
N THR A 47 -17.93 -31.42 -7.48
CA THR A 47 -17.23 -32.55 -6.89
C THR A 47 -15.94 -32.04 -6.26
N LEU A 48 -15.76 -32.35 -4.98
CA LEU A 48 -14.55 -32.13 -4.20
C LEU A 48 -13.37 -32.88 -4.84
N ASP A 49 -12.65 -32.24 -5.76
CA ASP A 49 -11.32 -32.68 -6.21
C ASP A 49 -10.31 -31.59 -5.87
N GLN A 50 -9.87 -31.59 -4.61
CA GLN A 50 -8.68 -30.87 -4.18
C GLN A 50 -7.47 -31.73 -4.56
N GLY A 51 -6.95 -31.55 -5.77
CA GLY A 51 -5.72 -32.20 -6.21
C GLY A 51 -4.52 -31.86 -5.30
N PRO A 52 -3.54 -32.77 -5.12
CA PRO A 52 -2.42 -32.61 -4.18
C PRO A 52 -1.31 -31.64 -4.62
N ASP A 53 -1.55 -30.71 -5.56
CA ASP A 53 -0.56 -29.71 -5.98
C ASP A 53 -1.17 -28.30 -5.96
N SER A 54 -1.44 -27.80 -4.76
CA SER A 54 -1.41 -26.36 -4.52
C SER A 54 -0.07 -26.05 -3.90
N THR A 55 0.99 -26.05 -4.71
CA THR A 55 2.22 -25.37 -4.34
C THR A 55 1.82 -23.91 -4.04
N PRO A 56 2.05 -23.37 -2.83
CA PRO A 56 1.73 -21.98 -2.55
C PRO A 56 2.57 -21.13 -3.50
N SER A 57 1.91 -20.57 -4.53
CA SER A 57 2.58 -19.62 -5.41
C SER A 57 3.02 -18.44 -4.53
N PRO A 58 4.29 -18.01 -4.60
CA PRO A 58 4.72 -16.84 -3.87
C PRO A 58 3.85 -15.66 -4.28
N VAL A 59 3.01 -15.20 -3.36
CA VAL A 59 2.27 -13.95 -3.54
C VAL A 59 3.30 -12.83 -3.64
N PRO A 60 3.20 -11.93 -4.63
CA PRO A 60 4.03 -10.73 -4.63
C PRO A 60 3.84 -10.04 -3.28
N SER A 61 4.94 -9.71 -2.58
CA SER A 61 4.86 -9.11 -1.24
C SER A 61 4.02 -7.82 -1.24
N GLY A 62 3.90 -7.13 -2.37
CA GLY A 62 3.00 -5.98 -2.53
C GLY A 62 1.52 -6.30 -2.32
N ASP A 63 1.04 -7.45 -2.78
CA ASP A 63 -0.35 -7.90 -2.58
C ASP A 63 -0.58 -8.31 -1.12
N ALA A 64 0.37 -9.03 -0.51
CA ALA A 64 0.31 -9.41 0.90
C ALA A 64 0.32 -8.19 1.84
N CYS A 65 1.22 -7.24 1.61
CA CYS A 65 1.30 -6.00 2.37
C CYS A 65 0.03 -5.16 2.24
N PHE A 66 -0.56 -5.11 1.05
CA PHE A 66 -1.83 -4.43 0.85
C PHE A 66 -2.97 -5.12 1.62
N ASP A 67 -3.08 -6.45 1.57
CA ASP A 67 -4.09 -7.21 2.31
C ASP A 67 -3.97 -7.02 3.83
N LEU A 68 -2.75 -7.10 4.37
CA LEU A 68 -2.50 -6.85 5.79
C LEU A 68 -2.88 -5.43 6.20
N TRP A 69 -2.44 -4.43 5.44
CA TRP A 69 -2.81 -3.04 5.67
C TRP A 69 -4.34 -2.85 5.63
N TYR A 70 -5.01 -3.45 4.64
CA TYR A 70 -6.46 -3.36 4.47
C TYR A 70 -7.18 -4.01 5.64
N ARG A 71 -6.78 -5.22 6.05
CA ARG A 71 -7.36 -5.93 7.21
C ARG A 71 -7.21 -5.15 8.49
N ARG A 72 -6.02 -4.61 8.78
CA ARG A 72 -5.79 -3.75 9.94
C ARG A 72 -6.72 -2.53 9.89
N SER A 73 -6.82 -1.89 8.72
CA SER A 73 -7.61 -0.67 8.54
C SER A 73 -9.12 -0.93 8.63
N ALA A 74 -9.60 -2.07 8.13
CA ALA A 74 -11.01 -2.47 8.23
C ALA A 74 -11.45 -2.64 9.70
N ILE A 75 -10.56 -3.09 10.58
CA ILE A 75 -10.84 -3.12 12.03
C ILE A 75 -11.11 -1.70 12.52
N PHE A 76 -10.20 -0.75 12.27
CA PHE A 76 -10.39 0.65 12.69
C PHE A 76 -11.67 1.28 12.10
N GLN A 77 -11.97 1.01 10.83
CA GLN A 77 -13.20 1.44 10.17
C GLN A 77 -14.44 0.96 10.93
N GLY A 78 -14.47 -0.31 11.34
CA GLY A 78 -15.58 -0.89 12.10
C GLY A 78 -15.83 -0.24 13.47
N TYR A 79 -14.80 0.43 14.02
CA TYR A 79 -14.90 1.20 15.26
C TYR A 79 -15.12 2.71 15.04
N GLY A 80 -15.41 3.14 13.80
CA GLY A 80 -15.71 4.54 13.49
C GLY A 80 -14.50 5.45 13.37
N TYR A 81 -13.33 4.91 13.01
CA TYR A 81 -12.10 5.69 12.86
C TYR A 81 -12.15 6.67 11.68
N CYS A 82 -11.83 7.94 11.94
CA CYS A 82 -11.71 8.98 10.92
C CYS A 82 -10.31 8.96 10.28
N PHE A 83 -10.19 8.25 9.16
CA PHE A 83 -8.94 8.19 8.40
C PHE A 83 -8.50 9.54 7.85
N GLN A 84 -7.21 9.84 7.99
CA GLN A 84 -6.60 11.08 7.51
C GLN A 84 -5.74 10.91 6.26
N THR A 85 -5.40 9.67 5.89
CA THR A 85 -4.55 9.40 4.74
C THR A 85 -5.39 9.24 3.48
N ALA A 86 -4.90 9.78 2.36
CA ALA A 86 -5.57 9.66 1.07
C ALA A 86 -5.80 8.19 0.68
N LYS A 87 -4.83 7.32 0.96
CA LYS A 87 -4.96 5.87 0.73
C LYS A 87 -6.19 5.31 1.45
N ALA A 88 -6.30 5.49 2.77
CA ALA A 88 -7.43 4.93 3.51
C ALA A 88 -8.78 5.56 3.11
N GLN A 89 -8.80 6.86 2.81
CA GLN A 89 -10.00 7.54 2.31
C GLN A 89 -10.48 7.03 0.94
N GLN A 90 -9.59 6.46 0.12
CA GLN A 90 -9.98 5.83 -1.16
C GLN A 90 -10.64 4.47 -0.98
N TYR A 91 -10.24 3.70 0.04
CA TYR A 91 -10.71 2.33 0.24
C TYR A 91 -11.84 2.19 1.26
N PHE A 92 -12.01 3.16 2.15
CA PHE A 92 -12.98 3.12 3.23
C PHE A 92 -13.89 4.34 3.23
N ASP A 93 -15.17 4.13 3.54
CA ASP A 93 -16.13 5.21 3.67
C ASP A 93 -15.84 6.03 4.93
N THR A 94 -15.40 7.28 4.76
CA THR A 94 -15.10 8.16 5.89
C THR A 94 -16.24 9.11 6.26
N SER A 95 -17.39 9.02 5.58
CA SER A 95 -18.51 9.95 5.75
C SER A 95 -19.21 9.84 7.10
N ALA A 96 -19.21 8.65 7.70
CA ALA A 96 -19.91 8.35 8.97
C ALA A 96 -18.95 8.08 10.15
N CYS A 97 -17.68 8.45 10.04
CA CYS A 97 -16.72 8.26 11.12
C CYS A 97 -17.04 9.15 12.34
N THR A 98 -16.64 8.72 13.54
CA THR A 98 -17.02 9.40 14.80
C THR A 98 -15.83 9.79 15.67
N THR A 99 -14.68 9.12 15.52
CA THR A 99 -13.53 9.32 16.41
C THR A 99 -12.19 9.12 15.70
N ARG A 100 -11.12 9.68 16.27
CA ARG A 100 -9.72 9.42 15.85
C ARG A 100 -8.96 8.53 16.83
N ALA A 101 -9.61 8.09 17.89
CA ALA A 101 -9.02 7.21 18.90
C ALA A 101 -10.08 6.20 19.38
N PRO A 102 -10.52 5.29 18.50
CA PRO A 102 -11.46 4.24 18.89
C PRO A 102 -10.83 3.34 19.96
N GLN A 103 -11.64 2.93 20.93
CA GLN A 103 -11.25 1.89 21.87
C GLN A 103 -11.58 0.53 21.27
N LEU A 104 -10.54 -0.24 20.93
CA LEU A 104 -10.69 -1.58 20.40
C LEU A 104 -11.00 -2.57 21.54
N SER A 105 -11.71 -3.64 21.20
CA SER A 105 -11.81 -4.80 22.08
C SER A 105 -10.42 -5.45 22.29
N ALA A 106 -10.28 -6.26 23.34
CA ALA A 106 -9.04 -7.01 23.58
C ALA A 106 -8.73 -7.97 22.42
N ALA A 107 -9.76 -8.60 21.84
CA ALA A 107 -9.62 -9.50 20.70
C ALA A 107 -9.13 -8.77 19.44
N ASP A 108 -9.73 -7.61 19.12
CA ASP A 108 -9.32 -6.82 17.95
C ASP A 108 -7.95 -6.17 18.15
N THR A 109 -7.59 -5.81 19.37
CA THR A 109 -6.23 -5.35 19.69
C THR A 109 -5.22 -6.45 19.40
N SER A 110 -5.44 -7.67 19.90
CA SER A 110 -4.59 -8.83 19.62
C SER A 110 -4.51 -9.14 18.12
N ARG A 111 -5.63 -8.99 17.39
CA ARG A 111 -5.66 -9.16 15.94
C ARG A 111 -4.82 -8.10 15.23
N VAL A 112 -4.96 -6.83 15.58
CA VAL A 112 -4.14 -5.73 15.02
C VAL A 112 -2.65 -5.98 15.29
N ASP A 113 -2.29 -6.43 16.49
CA ASP A 113 -0.90 -6.73 16.83
C ASP A 113 -0.34 -7.90 16.02
N SER A 114 -1.14 -8.95 15.79
CA SER A 114 -0.74 -10.07 14.92
C SER A 114 -0.52 -9.63 13.46
N ILE A 115 -1.37 -8.74 12.94
CA ILE A 115 -1.23 -8.18 11.59
C ILE A 115 0.05 -7.34 11.50
N ARG A 116 0.30 -6.48 12.48
CA ARG A 116 1.53 -5.65 12.54
C ARG A 116 2.80 -6.50 12.61
N ALA A 117 2.75 -7.64 13.29
CA ALA A 117 3.86 -8.57 13.34
C ALA A 117 4.14 -9.20 11.97
N GLN A 118 3.07 -9.54 11.23
CA GLN A 118 3.18 -10.06 9.86
C GLN A 118 3.68 -9.00 8.89
N GLU A 119 3.13 -7.78 8.95
CA GLU A 119 3.60 -6.63 8.15
C GLU A 119 5.11 -6.48 8.32
N ARG A 120 5.59 -6.44 9.58
CA ARG A 120 7.03 -6.33 9.87
C ARG A 120 7.85 -7.49 9.32
N ALA A 121 7.32 -8.72 9.35
CA ALA A 121 8.00 -9.90 8.81
C ALA A 121 8.12 -9.81 7.28
N ASP A 122 7.12 -9.25 6.62
CA ASP A 122 7.04 -9.11 5.17
C ASP A 122 7.74 -7.82 4.64
N GLY A 123 8.15 -6.92 5.54
CA GLY A 123 8.88 -5.69 5.20
C GLY A 123 7.98 -4.49 4.91
N CYS A 124 6.76 -4.50 5.42
CA CYS A 124 5.79 -3.41 5.44
C CYS A 124 5.23 -3.18 6.86
#